data_AF-A0A958F549-F1
#
_entry.id   AF-A0A958F549-F1
#
_cell.length_a   1.000
_cell.length_b   1.000
_cell.length_c   1.000
_cell.angle_alpha   90.00
_cell.angle_beta   90.00
_cell.angle_gamma   90.00
#
_symmetry.space_group_name_H-M   'P 1'
#
loop_
_entity.id
_entity.type
_entity.pdbx_description
1 polymer ?
#
loop_
_entity_poly.entity_id
_entity_poly.type
_entity_poly.pdbx_seq_one_letter_code
_entity_poly.pdbx_strand_id
1 'polypeptide(L)' 'MHTPIKKKKGQQTELDYLQKLFSTAVSSVRQPIESLFNWLDQKTGIQTASKVRSYQGLITHVFGRLTAAMLCLVFNL' A
#
# COMPACT_ATOMS: atom_id res chain seq x y z
N MET A 1 -3.76 -20.00 -5.07
CA MET A 1 -3.48 -19.03 -3.99
C MET A 1 -3.98 -19.61 -2.66
N HIS A 2 -3.09 -19.96 -1.72
CA HIS A 2 -3.50 -20.35 -0.37
C HIS A 2 -3.64 -19.10 0.50
N THR A 3 -4.89 -18.73 0.78
CA THR A 3 -5.24 -17.64 1.70
C THR A 3 -5.73 -18.22 3.02
N PRO A 4 -5.37 -17.62 4.16
CA PRO A 4 -5.94 -18.03 5.44
C PRO A 4 -7.47 -17.97 5.38
N ILE A 5 -8.12 -18.91 6.04
CA ILE A 5 -9.58 -19.07 5.99
C ILE A 5 -10.20 -17.90 6.76
N LYS A 6 -10.97 -17.04 6.08
CA LYS A 6 -11.68 -15.92 6.71
C LYS A 6 -12.88 -16.43 7.50
N LYS A 7 -12.94 -16.13 8.80
CA LYS A 7 -14.14 -16.35 9.62
C LYS A 7 -15.28 -15.46 9.14
N LYS A 8 -16.52 -15.97 9.08
CA LYS A 8 -17.71 -15.12 8.89
C LYS A 8 -18.06 -14.43 10.21
N LYS A 9 -18.41 -13.14 10.15
CA LYS A 9 -18.81 -12.34 11.32
C LYS A 9 -20.05 -12.98 11.95
N GLY A 10 -19.92 -13.50 13.17
CA GLY A 10 -20.99 -14.20 13.91
C GLY A 10 -20.87 -15.72 13.99
N GLN A 11 -19.88 -16.37 13.35
CA GLN A 11 -19.64 -17.81 13.57
C GLN A 11 -18.96 -18.04 14.93
N GLN A 12 -19.68 -18.69 15.85
CA GLN A 12 -19.17 -19.25 17.10
C GLN A 12 -18.59 -20.66 16.93
N THR A 13 -18.23 -21.05 15.71
CA THR A 13 -17.66 -22.38 15.48
C THR A 13 -16.19 -22.31 15.88
N GLU A 14 -15.85 -23.03 16.96
CA GLU A 14 -14.48 -23.44 17.24
C GLU A 14 -13.85 -23.89 15.91
N LEU A 15 -12.93 -23.08 15.36
CA LEU A 15 -12.21 -23.46 14.16
C LEU A 15 -11.52 -24.78 14.46
N ASP A 16 -11.81 -25.78 13.64
CA ASP A 16 -11.15 -27.07 13.65
C ASP A 16 -9.63 -26.86 13.80
N TYR A 17 -9.00 -27.59 14.72
CA TYR A 17 -7.60 -27.38 15.12
C TYR A 17 -6.66 -27.37 13.89
N LEU A 18 -6.97 -28.18 12.88
CA LEU A 18 -6.23 -28.23 11.62
C LEU A 18 -6.37 -26.94 10.79
N GLN A 19 -7.53 -26.28 10.78
CA GLN A 19 -7.71 -25.01 10.08
C GLN A 19 -6.92 -23.87 10.73
N LYS A 20 -6.80 -23.87 12.06
CA LYS A 20 -5.92 -22.95 12.79
C LYS A 20 -4.47 -23.20 12.44
N LEU A 21 -4.00 -24.46 12.52
CA LEU A 21 -2.63 -24.82 12.17
C LEU A 21 -2.28 -24.44 10.72
N PHE A 22 -3.19 -24.73 9.78
CA PHE A 22 -3.02 -24.36 8.38
C PHE A 22 -2.93 -22.83 8.21
N SER A 23 -3.81 -22.07 8.86
CA SER A 23 -3.79 -20.61 8.80
C SER A 23 -2.53 -20.01 9.42
N THR A 24 -2.05 -20.57 10.53
CA THR A 24 -0.78 -20.20 11.17
C THR A 24 0.38 -20.48 10.23
N ALA A 25 0.47 -21.68 9.66
CA ALA A 25 1.54 -22.05 8.73
C ALA A 25 1.58 -21.12 7.51
N VAL A 26 0.43 -20.84 6.90
CA VAL A 26 0.32 -19.89 5.78
C VAL A 26 0.72 -18.48 6.20
N SER A 27 0.39 -18.04 7.41
CA SER A 27 0.73 -16.71 7.92
C SER A 27 2.22 -16.60 8.22
N SER A 28 2.83 -17.62 8.84
CA SER A 28 4.26 -17.68 9.13
C SER A 28 5.12 -17.62 7.86
N VAL A 29 4.63 -18.13 6.73
CA VAL A 29 5.31 -18.00 5.43
C VAL A 29 5.19 -16.57 4.87
N ARG A 30 4.07 -15.87 5.11
CA ARG A 30 3.86 -14.50 4.61
C ARG A 30 4.62 -13.44 5.40
N GLN A 31 4.68 -13.56 6.73
CA GLN A 31 5.33 -12.59 7.61
C GLN A 31 6.78 -12.23 7.22
N PRO A 32 7.68 -13.16 6.85
CA PRO A 32 9.04 -12.80 6.45
C PRO A 32 9.07 -12.01 5.13
N ILE A 33 8.17 -12.31 4.19
CA ILE A 33 8.04 -11.57 2.93
C ILE A 33 7.60 -10.14 3.23
N GLU A 34 6.57 -9.96 4.06
CA GLU A 34 6.06 -8.65 4.47
C GLU A 34 7.12 -7.83 5.23
N SER A 35 7.89 -8.48 6.11
CA SER A 35 9.01 -7.86 6.85
C SER A 35 10.13 -7.40 5.92
N LEU A 36 10.49 -8.23 4.92
CA LEU A 36 11.51 -7.88 3.92
C LEU A 36 11.06 -6.70 3.06
N PHE A 37 9.81 -6.71 2.57
CA PHE A 37 9.27 -5.59 1.81
C PHE A 37 9.21 -4.30 2.65
N ASN A 38 8.84 -4.39 3.92
CA ASN A 38 8.83 -3.24 4.82
C ASN A 38 10.26 -2.69 5.07
N TRP A 39 11.25 -3.56 5.26
CA TRP A 39 12.65 -3.14 5.38
C TRP A 39 13.16 -2.46 4.10
N LEU A 40 12.83 -3.02 2.93
CA LEU A 40 13.19 -2.44 1.65
C LEU A 40 12.51 -1.08 1.45
N ASP A 41 11.25 -0.95 1.81
CA ASP A 41 10.51 0.32 1.73
C ASP A 41 11.14 1.40 2.62
N GLN A 42 11.51 1.06 3.86
CA GLN A 42 12.20 2.01 4.75
C GLN A 42 13.55 2.49 4.21
N LYS A 43 14.27 1.64 3.46
CA LYS A 43 15.57 2.00 2.88
C LYS A 43 15.48 2.76 1.56
N THR A 44 14.48 2.44 0.74
CA THR A 44 14.38 2.96 -0.64
C THR A 44 13.30 4.03 -0.78
N GLY A 45 12.33 4.08 0.14
CA GLY A 45 11.16 4.95 0.06
C GLY A 45 10.23 4.62 -1.12
N ILE A 46 10.24 3.38 -1.63
CA ILE A 46 9.47 2.97 -2.83
C ILE A 46 7.96 3.25 -2.70
N GLN A 47 7.36 3.08 -1.52
CA GLN A 47 5.97 3.44 -1.26
C GLN A 47 5.74 4.94 -1.16
N THR A 48 6.78 5.78 -1.09
CA THR A 48 6.62 7.23 -1.27
C THR A 48 6.12 7.53 -2.68
N ALA A 49 6.60 6.79 -3.70
CA ALA A 49 6.02 6.85 -5.04
C ALA A 49 4.58 6.28 -5.07
N SER A 50 4.29 5.27 -4.24
CA SER A 50 2.91 4.75 -4.07
C SER A 50 1.96 5.71 -3.34
N LYS A 51 2.44 6.71 -2.59
CA LYS A 51 1.60 7.77 -2.01
C LYS A 51 1.07 8.73 -3.09
N VAL A 52 1.68 8.72 -4.28
CA VAL A 52 1.18 9.47 -5.43
C VAL A 52 0.05 8.67 -6.06
N ARG A 53 -1.20 9.12 -5.88
CA ARG A 53 -2.40 8.43 -6.37
C ARG A 53 -2.40 8.20 -7.89
N SER A 54 -1.73 9.07 -8.64
CA SER A 54 -1.49 8.92 -10.08
C SER A 54 -0.30 9.78 -10.50
N TYR A 55 0.66 9.18 -11.20
CA TYR A 55 1.82 9.88 -11.77
C TYR A 55 1.38 10.97 -12.76
N GLN A 56 0.38 10.68 -13.59
CA GLN A 56 -0.21 11.63 -14.53
C GLN A 56 -0.83 12.84 -13.79
N GLY A 57 -1.56 12.58 -12.70
CA GLY A 57 -2.15 13.63 -11.88
C GLY A 57 -1.11 14.53 -11.20
N LEU A 58 0.00 13.94 -10.73
CA LEU A 58 1.10 14.68 -10.13
C LEU A 58 1.75 15.63 -11.15
N ILE A 59 2.05 15.13 -12.36
CA ILE A 59 2.66 15.93 -13.43
C ILE A 59 1.76 17.09 -13.82
N THR A 60 0.46 16.85 -14.05
CA THR A 60 -0.49 17.92 -14.41
C THR A 60 -0.57 18.99 -13.32
N HIS A 61 -0.53 18.63 -12.04
CA HIS A 61 -0.50 19.60 -10.95
C HIS A 61 0.79 20.42 -10.89
N VAL A 62 1.94 19.79 -11.11
CA VAL A 62 3.25 20.48 -11.12
C VAL A 62 3.29 21.50 -12.25
N PHE A 63 2.95 21.09 -13.48
CA PHE A 63 2.91 22.01 -14.62
C PHE A 63 1.82 23.08 -14.47
N GLY A 64 0.66 22.75 -13.91
CA GLY A 64 -0.37 23.75 -13.62
C GLY A 64 0.11 24.85 -12.67
N ARG A 65 0.81 24.48 -11.58
CA ARG A 65 1.40 25.47 -10.66
C ARG A 65 2.54 26.26 -11.28
N LEU A 66 3.36 25.62 -12.12
CA LEU A 66 4.42 26.31 -12.87
C LEU A 66 3.83 27.35 -13.81
N THR A 67 2.82 26.98 -14.59
CA THR A 67 2.11 27.90 -15.49
C THR A 67 1.48 29.05 -14.71
N ALA A 68 0.81 28.77 -13.59
CA ALA A 68 0.24 29.82 -12.74
C ALA A 68 1.31 30.80 -12.20
N ALA A 69 2.47 30.29 -11.77
CA ALA A 69 3.58 31.13 -11.32
C ALA A 69 4.15 32.00 -12.45
N MET A 70 4.29 31.44 -13.66
CA MET A 70 4.74 32.20 -14.83
C MET A 70 3.74 33.29 -15.23
N LEU A 71 2.44 32.98 -15.19
CA LEU A 71 1.39 33.98 -15.43
C LEU A 71 1.43 35.08 -14.36
N CYS A 72 1.58 34.71 -13.09
CA CYS A 72 1.72 35.67 -11.98
C CYS A 72 2.92 36.61 -12.21
N LEU A 73 4.06 36.07 -12.66
CA LEU A 73 5.27 36.84 -12.94
C LEU A 73 5.10 37.76 -14.16
N VAL A 74 4.48 37.29 -15.24
CA VAL A 74 4.25 38.08 -16.46
C VAL A 74 3.23 39.19 -16.22
N PHE A 75 2.17 38.90 -15.49
CA PHE A 75 1.09 39.85 -15.22
C PHE A 75 1.30 40.68 -13.94
N ASN A 76 2.41 40.47 -13.21
CA ASN A 76 2.67 41.07 -11.89
C ASN A 76 1.42 41.04 -10.99
N LEU A 77 0.74 39.90 -10.94
CA LEU A 77 -0.46 39.70 -10.14
C LEU A 77 -0.13 39.64 -8.63
#